data_AF-A0A1Y3VCJ9-F1
#
_entry.id   AF-A0A1Y3VCJ9-F1
#
_cell.length_a   1.000
_cell.length_b   1.000
_cell.length_c   1.000
_cell.angle_alpha   90.00
_cell.angle_beta   90.00
_cell.angle_gamma   90.00
#
_symmetry.space_group_name_H-M   'P 1'
#
loop_
_entity.id
_entity.type
_entity.pdbx_description
1 polymer ?
#
loop_
_entity_poly.entity_id
_entity_poly.type
_entity_poly.pdbx_seq_one_letter_code
_entity_poly.pdbx_strand_id
1 'polypeptide(L)'
;MNILLYGVPAEIAERIAERYSLQLGSSLADTGCSGMLVLIPSMGSPRQLLAFYNAMLAREEEIDAVIVCDPASCNAVSTVQYCSPQGKFFTVSRDEDDEALEYAISSIVETKLGRVCAHEGI
;
A
#
# COMPACT_ATOMS: atom_id res chain seq x y z
N MET A 1 3.47 11.97 -0.04
CA MET A 1 2.49 10.91 0.23
C MET A 1 2.88 9.68 -0.58
N ASN A 2 3.49 8.66 0.05
CA ASN A 2 3.82 7.41 -0.62
C ASN A 2 3.05 6.25 0.03
N ILE A 3 2.35 5.47 -0.79
CA ILE A 3 1.49 4.38 -0.35
C ILE A 3 1.98 3.09 -0.97
N LEU A 4 2.23 2.07 -0.16
CA LEU A 4 2.62 0.75 -0.62
C LEU A 4 1.40 -0.16 -0.74
N LEU A 5 1.33 -0.91 -1.83
CA LEU A 5 0.32 -1.91 -2.09
C LEU A 5 0.97 -3.28 -2.21
N TYR A 6 0.53 -4.24 -1.39
CA TYR A 6 1.00 -5.62 -1.46
C TYR A 6 -0.18 -6.55 -1.79
N GLY A 7 -0.02 -7.41 -2.80
CA GLY A 7 -1.04 -8.40 -3.18
C GLY A 7 -2.24 -7.82 -3.94
N VAL A 8 -2.26 -6.52 -4.22
CA VAL A 8 -3.29 -5.85 -5.00
C VAL A 8 -3.09 -6.14 -6.50
N PRO A 9 -4.15 -6.39 -7.28
CA PRO A 9 -4.06 -6.48 -8.74
C PRO A 9 -3.53 -5.18 -9.36
N ALA A 10 -2.68 -5.29 -10.39
CA ALA A 10 -2.10 -4.12 -11.05
C ALA A 10 -3.17 -3.19 -11.64
N GLU A 11 -4.22 -3.73 -12.26
CA GLU A 11 -5.31 -2.95 -12.85
C GLU A 11 -6.03 -2.05 -11.82
N ILE A 12 -6.25 -2.55 -10.60
CA ILE A 12 -6.86 -1.77 -9.51
C ILE A 12 -5.89 -0.68 -9.05
N ALA A 13 -4.61 -1.02 -8.89
CA ALA A 13 -3.59 -0.05 -8.51
C ALA A 13 -3.45 1.08 -9.54
N GLU A 14 -3.48 0.76 -10.84
CA GLU A 14 -3.45 1.73 -11.95
C GLU A 14 -4.67 2.65 -11.90
N ARG A 15 -5.88 2.11 -11.75
CA ARG A 15 -7.11 2.92 -11.65
C ARG A 15 -7.09 3.88 -10.48
N ILE A 16 -6.55 3.46 -9.33
CA ILE A 16 -6.40 4.31 -8.14
C ILE A 16 -5.34 5.38 -8.38
N ALA A 17 -4.20 5.01 -8.96
CA ALA A 17 -3.14 5.95 -9.30
C ALA A 17 -3.66 7.05 -10.24
N GLU A 18 -4.39 6.69 -11.29
CA GLU A 18 -5.03 7.64 -12.21
C GLU A 18 -6.06 8.53 -11.50
N ARG A 19 -6.98 7.94 -10.71
CA ARG A 19 -8.03 8.68 -10.01
C ARG A 19 -7.48 9.77 -9.09
N TYR A 20 -6.38 9.48 -8.39
CA TYR A 20 -5.79 10.41 -7.42
C TYR A 20 -4.56 11.15 -7.96
N SER A 21 -4.24 11.00 -9.25
CA SER A 21 -3.05 11.58 -9.89
C SER A 21 -1.75 11.25 -9.15
N LEU A 22 -1.64 10.00 -8.68
CA LEU A 22 -0.45 9.43 -8.07
C LEU A 22 0.38 8.71 -9.14
N GLN A 23 1.70 8.68 -8.96
CA GLN A 23 2.56 7.90 -9.85
C GLN A 23 2.60 6.44 -9.41
N LEU A 24 2.35 5.50 -10.33
CA LEU A 24 2.51 4.08 -10.03
C LEU A 24 3.97 3.67 -10.19
N GLY A 25 4.60 3.26 -9.10
CA GLY A 25 5.95 2.70 -9.07
C GLY A 25 5.92 1.19 -8.85
N SER A 26 6.86 0.47 -9.43
CA SER A 26 7.05 -0.97 -9.21
C SER A 26 8.09 -1.30 -8.14
N SER A 27 8.70 -0.28 -7.53
CA SER A 27 9.78 -0.44 -6.55
C SER A 27 9.83 0.72 -5.57
N LEU A 28 10.09 0.39 -4.31
CA LEU A 28 10.43 1.35 -3.25
C LEU A 28 11.69 2.16 -3.55
N ALA A 29 12.56 1.72 -4.46
CA ALA A 29 13.73 2.49 -4.86
C ALA A 29 13.35 3.77 -5.64
N ASP A 30 12.17 3.78 -6.28
CA ASP A 30 11.70 4.86 -7.14
C ASP A 30 11.00 6.00 -6.36
N THR A 31 10.69 5.82 -5.07
CA THR A 31 9.90 6.78 -4.26
C THR A 31 10.60 8.10 -3.94
N GLY A 32 11.59 8.54 -4.74
CA GLY A 32 12.28 9.83 -4.61
C GLY A 32 11.39 11.06 -4.83
N CYS A 33 10.12 10.87 -5.19
CA CYS A 33 9.11 11.91 -5.34
C CYS A 33 7.89 11.59 -4.47
N SER A 34 7.39 12.59 -3.75
CA SER A 34 6.13 12.53 -3.00
C SER A 34 4.95 12.33 -3.95
N GLY A 35 4.06 11.39 -3.64
CA GLY A 35 2.85 11.13 -4.44
C GLY A 35 2.90 9.81 -5.20
N MET A 36 3.60 8.80 -4.66
CA MET A 36 3.78 7.51 -5.33
C MET A 36 2.90 6.41 -4.71
N LEU A 37 2.30 5.61 -5.58
CA LEU A 37 1.65 4.36 -5.26
C LEU A 37 2.61 3.24 -5.67
N VAL A 38 3.14 2.46 -4.72
CA VAL A 38 4.16 1.44 -5.02
C VAL A 38 3.53 0.06 -4.97
N LEU A 39 3.48 -0.62 -6.12
CA LEU A 39 3.04 -2.00 -6.18
C LEU A 39 4.21 -2.94 -5.82
N ILE A 40 4.07 -3.64 -4.70
CA ILE A 40 5.07 -4.58 -4.22
C ILE A 40 4.76 -5.96 -4.81
N PRO A 41 5.70 -6.56 -5.58
CA PRO A 41 5.51 -7.88 -6.16
C PRO A 41 5.46 -8.96 -5.06
N SER A 42 4.80 -10.08 -5.34
CA SER A 42 4.80 -11.23 -4.43
C SER A 42 6.22 -11.70 -4.14
N MET A 43 6.61 -11.63 -2.87
CA MET A 43 7.94 -12.02 -2.42
C MET A 43 7.95 -13.49 -2.04
N GLY A 44 8.48 -14.33 -2.93
CA GLY A 44 8.58 -15.78 -2.70
C GLY A 44 9.93 -16.23 -2.13
N SER A 45 10.95 -15.38 -2.20
CA SER A 45 12.32 -15.73 -1.78
C SER A 45 12.81 -14.89 -0.59
N PRO A 46 13.62 -15.47 0.31
CA PRO A 46 14.22 -14.74 1.43
C PRO A 46 15.04 -13.51 1.02
N ARG A 47 15.67 -13.55 -0.17
CA ARG A 47 16.44 -12.42 -0.71
C ARG A 47 15.54 -11.23 -1.07
N GLN A 48 14.36 -11.48 -1.63
CA GLN A 48 13.38 -10.42 -1.94
C GLN A 48 12.86 -9.78 -0.65
N LEU A 49 12.54 -10.59 0.37
CA LEU A 49 12.12 -10.09 1.68
C LEU A 49 13.17 -9.21 2.33
N LEU A 50 14.45 -9.61 2.29
CA LEU A 50 15.54 -8.82 2.85
C LEU A 50 15.75 -7.50 2.08
N ALA A 51 15.66 -7.52 0.75
CA ALA A 51 15.74 -6.30 -0.05
C ALA A 51 14.59 -5.33 0.25
N PHE A 52 13.37 -5.86 0.38
CA PHE A 52 12.20 -5.08 0.79
C PHE A 52 12.36 -4.51 2.21
N TYR A 53 12.85 -5.32 3.15
CA TYR A 53 13.14 -4.88 4.52
C TYR A 53 14.10 -3.68 4.55
N ASN A 54 15.23 -3.80 3.85
CA ASN A 54 16.22 -2.73 3.78
C ASN A 54 15.65 -1.47 3.12
N ALA A 55 14.81 -1.62 2.09
CA ALA A 55 14.16 -0.50 1.43
C ALA A 55 13.12 0.19 2.34
N MET A 56 12.32 -0.58 3.09
CA MET A 56 11.38 -0.06 4.08
C MET A 56 12.09 0.73 5.18
N LEU A 57 13.16 0.18 5.75
CA LEU A 57 13.95 0.86 6.79
C LEU A 57 14.57 2.17 6.28
N ALA A 58 15.11 2.17 5.06
CA ALA A 58 15.76 3.35 4.50
C ALA A 58 14.78 4.49 4.21
N ARG A 59 13.48 4.19 4.06
CA ARG A 59 12.45 5.12 3.57
C ARG A 59 11.23 5.20 4.49
N GLU A 60 11.38 4.78 5.75
CA GLU A 60 10.28 4.64 6.71
C GLU A 60 9.47 5.95 6.87
N GLU A 61 10.18 7.08 6.93
CA GLU A 61 9.60 8.41 7.07
C GLU A 61 8.82 8.87 5.84
N GLU A 62 9.19 8.36 4.65
CA GLU A 62 8.56 8.71 3.38
C GLU A 62 7.28 7.91 3.12
N ILE A 63 7.00 6.86 3.91
CA ILE A 63 5.86 5.96 3.72
C ILE A 63 4.68 6.43 4.58
N ASP A 64 3.52 6.65 3.97
CA ASP A 64 2.31 7.16 4.63
C ASP A 64 1.29 6.06 4.94
N ALA A 65 1.30 4.99 4.13
CA ALA A 65 0.47 3.81 4.31
C ALA A 65 1.08 2.58 3.64
N VAL A 66 0.79 1.42 4.22
CA VAL A 66 1.09 0.09 3.69
C VAL A 66 -0.23 -0.68 3.69
N ILE A 67 -0.70 -1.06 2.51
CA ILE A 67 -1.98 -1.73 2.31
C ILE A 67 -1.71 -3.15 1.81
N VAL A 68 -2.11 -4.16 2.59
CA VAL A 68 -1.99 -5.57 2.22
C VAL A 68 -3.36 -6.10 1.81
N CYS A 69 -3.46 -6.53 0.55
CA CYS A 69 -4.61 -7.24 0.05
C CYS A 69 -4.47 -8.73 0.37
N ASP A 70 -5.52 -9.28 0.95
CA ASP A 70 -5.66 -10.68 1.33
C ASP A 70 -4.49 -11.22 2.18
N PRO A 71 -4.40 -10.79 3.46
CA PRO A 71 -3.28 -11.13 4.33
C PRO A 71 -3.12 -12.66 4.52
N ALA A 72 -4.20 -13.43 4.39
CA ALA A 72 -4.17 -14.89 4.48
C ALA A 72 -3.42 -15.56 3.30
N SER A 73 -3.45 -14.93 2.11
CA SER A 73 -2.72 -15.36 0.91
C SER A 73 -1.29 -14.80 0.87
N CYS A 74 -0.97 -13.86 1.76
CA CYS A 74 0.31 -13.17 1.80
C CYS A 74 1.32 -13.86 2.72
N ASN A 75 2.22 -14.66 2.14
CA ASN A 75 3.33 -15.31 2.86
C ASN A 75 4.25 -14.34 3.63
N ALA A 76 4.24 -13.06 3.28
CA ALA A 76 5.10 -12.02 3.84
C ALA A 76 4.38 -11.12 4.84
N VAL A 77 3.09 -11.33 5.15
CA VAL A 77 2.26 -10.36 5.87
C VAL A 77 2.86 -9.96 7.22
N SER A 78 3.35 -10.93 8.00
CA SER A 78 3.96 -10.65 9.30
C SER A 78 5.23 -9.82 9.17
N THR A 79 6.00 -10.03 8.10
CA THR A 79 7.20 -9.23 7.82
C THR A 79 6.79 -7.82 7.42
N VAL A 80 5.86 -7.67 6.48
CA VAL A 80 5.36 -6.36 6.04
C VAL A 80 4.78 -5.56 7.21
N GLN A 81 3.98 -6.21 8.07
CA GLN A 81 3.41 -5.59 9.26
C GLN A 81 4.49 -5.11 10.24
N TYR A 82 5.51 -5.95 10.51
CA TYR A 82 6.60 -5.58 11.41
C TYR A 82 7.42 -4.38 10.89
N CYS A 83 7.55 -4.25 9.58
CA CYS A 83 8.30 -3.17 8.93
C CYS A 83 7.48 -1.91 8.71
N SER A 84 6.17 -2.01 8.87
CA SER A 84 5.28 -0.89 8.61
C SER A 84 5.35 0.10 9.79
N PRO A 85 5.44 1.41 9.52
CA PRO A 85 5.43 2.39 10.59
C PRO A 85 4.12 2.30 11.40
N GLN A 86 4.18 2.60 12.70
CA GLN A 86 3.01 2.50 13.58
C GLN A 86 1.84 3.35 13.06
N GLY A 87 0.64 2.77 13.02
CA GLY A 87 -0.57 3.45 12.51
C GLY A 87 -0.62 3.64 10.99
N LYS A 88 0.29 3.02 10.23
CA LYS A 88 0.33 3.08 8.75
C LYS A 88 0.06 1.74 8.07
N PHE A 89 -0.14 0.65 8.81
CA PHE A 89 -0.46 -0.67 8.26
C PHE A 89 -1.98 -0.87 8.15
N PHE A 90 -2.44 -1.28 6.98
CA PHE A 90 -3.84 -1.55 6.67
C PHE A 90 -3.98 -2.88 5.92
N THR A 91 -5.08 -3.57 6.14
CA THR A 91 -5.42 -4.80 5.43
C THR A 91 -6.76 -4.65 4.72
N VAL A 92 -6.86 -5.13 3.49
CA VAL A 92 -8.09 -5.18 2.72
C VAL A 92 -8.34 -6.62 2.27
N SER A 93 -9.59 -7.07 2.31
CA SER A 93 -9.97 -8.40 1.83
C SER A 93 -10.03 -8.41 0.31
N ARG A 94 -9.61 -9.50 -0.32
CA ARG A 94 -9.90 -9.74 -1.74
C ARG A 94 -11.21 -10.49 -1.83
N ASP A 95 -12.31 -9.77 -1.77
CA ASP A 95 -13.62 -10.33 -2.06
C ASP A 95 -13.74 -10.63 -3.58
N GLU A 96 -14.81 -11.30 -4.00
CA GLU A 96 -15.08 -11.60 -5.42
C GLU A 96 -15.41 -10.35 -6.26
N ASP A 97 -15.47 -9.18 -5.62
CA ASP A 97 -15.88 -7.91 -6.19
C ASP A 97 -14.72 -6.91 -6.20
N ASP A 98 -14.14 -6.71 -7.38
CA ASP A 98 -13.02 -5.78 -7.58
C ASP A 98 -13.41 -4.33 -7.26
N GLU A 99 -14.70 -3.96 -7.37
CA GLU A 99 -15.20 -2.62 -6.99
C GLU A 99 -15.13 -2.42 -5.47
N ALA A 100 -15.50 -3.41 -4.68
CA ALA A 100 -15.37 -3.37 -3.21
C ALA A 100 -13.91 -3.23 -2.77
N LEU A 101 -12.99 -3.97 -3.41
CA LEU A 101 -11.55 -3.86 -3.14
C LEU A 101 -11.01 -2.46 -3.50
N GLU A 102 -11.36 -1.95 -4.68
CA GLU A 102 -10.99 -0.60 -5.10
C GLU A 102 -11.55 0.47 -4.15
N TYR A 103 -12.79 0.34 -3.71
CA TYR A 103 -13.42 1.25 -2.76
C TYR A 103 -12.69 1.26 -1.42
N ALA A 104 -12.34 0.09 -0.88
CA ALA A 104 -11.61 -0.03 0.37
C ALA A 104 -10.23 0.64 0.29
N ILE A 105 -9.48 0.41 -0.79
CA ILE A 105 -8.17 1.04 -1.00
C ILE A 105 -8.35 2.56 -1.19
N SER A 106 -9.34 2.99 -1.97
CA SER A 106 -9.65 4.41 -2.21
C SER A 106 -9.95 5.15 -0.91
N SER A 107 -10.74 4.55 -0.01
CA SER A 107 -11.05 5.14 1.31
C SER A 107 -9.78 5.38 2.16
N ILE A 108 -8.82 4.44 2.13
CA ILE A 108 -7.54 4.60 2.84
C ILE A 108 -6.72 5.73 2.20
N VAL A 109 -6.63 5.77 0.87
CA VAL A 109 -5.90 6.80 0.13
C VAL A 109 -6.49 8.18 0.41
N GLU A 110 -7.82 8.33 0.39
CA GLU A 110 -8.51 9.59 0.68
C GLU A 110 -8.29 10.07 2.11
N THR A 111 -8.28 9.15 3.08
CA THR A 111 -7.94 9.43 4.47
C THR A 111 -6.53 10.00 4.57
N LYS A 112 -5.57 9.41 3.85
CA LYS A 112 -4.17 9.88 3.85
C LYS A 112 -3.97 11.18 3.08
N LEU A 113 -4.77 11.44 2.05
CA LEU A 113 -4.81 12.72 1.36
C LEU A 113 -5.46 13.84 2.17
N GLY A 114 -6.03 13.54 3.35
CA GLY A 114 -6.80 14.50 4.15
C GLY A 114 -8.10 14.94 3.46
N ARG A 115 -8.59 14.14 2.50
CA ARG A 115 -9.86 14.40 1.79
C ARG A 115 -11.07 13.84 2.53
N VAL A 116 -10.86 12.89 3.44
CA VAL A 116 -11.86 12.51 4.43
C VAL A 116 -11.78 13.51 5.58
N CYS A 117 -12.62 14.53 5.54
CA CYS A 117 -12.96 15.29 6.73
C CYS A 117 -13.56 14.30 7.73
N ALA A 118 -13.01 14.23 8.94
CA ALA A 118 -13.63 13.51 10.05
C ALA A 118 -15.10 13.96 10.19
N HIS A 119 -16.01 13.17 9.65
CA HIS A 119 -17.44 13.23 9.98
C HIS A 119 -17.76 12.01 10.83
N GLU A 120 -17.03 11.85 11.93
CA GLU A 120 -17.54 11.15 13.10
C GLU A 120 -17.94 12.22 14.11
N GLY A 121 -19.03 12.90 13.77
CA GLY A 121 -19.92 13.47 14.77
C GLY A 121 -21.09 12.51 14.93
N ILE A 122 -21.21 11.91 16.12
CA ILE A 122 -22.40 11.77 16.97
C ILE A 122 -21.93 11.16 18.29
#